data_AF-R5LE52-F1
#
_entry.id   AF-R5LE52-F1
#
_cell.length_a   1.000
_cell.length_b   1.000
_cell.length_c   1.000
_cell.angle_alpha   90.00
_cell.angle_beta   90.00
_cell.angle_gamma   90.00
#
_symmetry.space_group_name_H-M   'P 1'
#
loop_
_entity.id
_entity.type
_entity.pdbx_description
1 polymer ?
#
loop_
_entity_poly.entity_id
_entity_poly.type
_entity_poly.pdbx_seq_one_letter_code
_entity_poly.pdbx_strand_id
1 'polypeptide(L)'
;MALSNSQYEEIMHEYNKRQLKSADELNRRTEEVIRVIPEYKGCLDEISSLSIAAAKARISGNSSALTSLHKDIDSYVSRMSKLLSSAGYPDDYLTPSYVCKDCKDTGYIGNEKCHCFKQAEIDLLYRQSNIKDLLSVQNFEHFNINLFSDDIPEGYSVSPRQNMKAALEVCKSFIEEFPSGKNLLFLGSTGVGKTYLTNCIAKEILDRYHSVVYLSAIELFDYFSSKNDHYEYSGLDNSDNSLQIISCDLLIIDDLGTELINNFTTSKLFYCINQRLLEKRSTIISSNFDKQSLLAAYSERIFSRIFTSYNIINLIGDDVRKRK
;
A
#
# COMPACT_ATOMS: atom_id res chain seq x y z
N MET A 1 3.36 9.22 -3.10
CA MET A 1 4.70 8.94 -3.69
C MET A 1 4.59 9.09 -5.20
N ALA A 2 5.56 9.73 -5.85
CA ALA A 2 5.61 9.78 -7.31
C ALA A 2 6.41 8.57 -7.82
N LEU A 3 5.79 7.73 -8.63
CA LEU A 3 6.49 6.73 -9.43
C LEU A 3 7.30 7.44 -10.53
N SER A 4 8.40 6.84 -10.96
CA SER A 4 8.99 7.20 -12.25
C SER A 4 8.02 6.86 -13.38
N ASN A 5 8.15 7.54 -14.53
CA ASN A 5 7.30 7.28 -15.69
C ASN A 5 7.36 5.81 -16.12
N SER A 6 8.54 5.19 -16.09
CA SER A 6 8.72 3.77 -16.44
C SER A 6 7.99 2.82 -15.47
N GLN A 7 8.08 3.07 -14.16
CA GLN A 7 7.37 2.28 -13.15
C GLN A 7 5.84 2.44 -13.28
N TYR A 8 5.38 3.65 -13.58
CA TYR A 8 3.96 3.90 -13.83
C TYR A 8 3.47 3.13 -15.07
N GLU A 9 4.23 3.18 -16.17
CA GLU A 9 3.94 2.45 -17.40
C GLU A 9 3.91 0.93 -17.17
N GLU A 10 4.83 0.39 -16.37
CA GLU A 10 4.86 -1.03 -16.00
C GLU A 10 3.56 -1.46 -15.32
N ILE A 11 3.09 -0.69 -14.32
CA ILE A 11 1.83 -0.99 -13.65
C ILE A 11 0.67 -0.87 -14.63
N MET A 12 0.59 0.23 -15.38
CA MET A 12 -0.49 0.44 -16.35
C MET A 12 -0.55 -0.64 -17.44
N HIS A 13 0.59 -1.18 -17.85
CA HIS A 13 0.65 -2.30 -18.78
C HIS A 13 -0.08 -3.53 -18.24
N GLU A 14 0.11 -3.86 -16.96
CA GLU A 14 -0.58 -4.98 -16.31
C GLU A 14 -2.10 -4.75 -16.20
N TYR A 15 -2.55 -3.52 -15.94
CA TYR A 15 -3.98 -3.18 -15.93
C TYR A 15 -4.61 -3.30 -17.33
N ASN A 16 -3.94 -2.78 -18.36
CA ASN A 16 -4.38 -2.91 -19.74
C ASN A 16 -4.49 -4.38 -20.16
N LYS A 17 -3.52 -5.21 -19.76
CA LYS A 17 -3.53 -6.65 -20.02
C LYS A 17 -4.70 -7.37 -19.35
N ARG A 18 -5.07 -6.99 -18.12
CA ARG A 18 -6.26 -7.52 -17.43
C ARG A 18 -7.55 -7.16 -18.16
N GLN A 19 -7.68 -5.91 -18.61
CA GLN A 19 -8.85 -5.47 -19.38
C GLN A 19 -8.98 -6.17 -20.72
N LEU A 20 -7.88 -6.28 -21.48
CA LEU A 20 -7.85 -7.02 -22.74
C LEU A 20 -8.26 -8.47 -22.53
N LYS A 21 -7.70 -9.14 -21.52
CA LYS A 21 -8.07 -10.52 -21.18
C LYS A 21 -9.56 -10.66 -20.83
N SER A 22 -10.12 -9.74 -20.05
CA SER A 22 -11.56 -9.75 -19.74
C SER A 22 -12.42 -9.51 -20.97
N ALA A 23 -12.01 -8.62 -21.88
CA ALA A 23 -12.72 -8.33 -23.11
C ALA A 23 -12.70 -9.53 -24.07
N ASP A 24 -11.53 -10.15 -24.26
CA ASP A 24 -11.37 -11.35 -25.08
C ASP A 24 -12.23 -12.50 -24.56
N GLU A 25 -12.23 -12.72 -23.24
CA GLU A 25 -13.05 -13.78 -22.63
C GLU A 25 -14.56 -13.51 -22.76
N LEU A 26 -14.97 -12.24 -22.69
CA LEU A 26 -16.37 -11.88 -22.93
C LEU A 26 -16.76 -12.06 -24.41
N ASN A 27 -15.88 -11.67 -25.34
CA ASN A 27 -16.10 -11.87 -26.77
C ASN A 27 -16.25 -13.36 -27.09
N ARG A 28 -15.36 -14.20 -26.55
CA ARG A 28 -15.41 -15.67 -26.71
C ARG A 28 -16.73 -16.26 -26.23
N ARG A 29 -17.19 -15.86 -25.04
CA ARG A 29 -18.49 -16.28 -24.48
C ARG A 29 -19.67 -15.75 -25.31
N THR A 30 -19.56 -14.55 -25.85
CA THR A 30 -20.60 -13.95 -26.71
C THR A 30 -20.70 -14.68 -28.04
N GLU A 31 -19.57 -15.00 -28.68
CA GLU A 31 -19.53 -15.78 -29.92
C GLU A 31 -20.11 -17.20 -29.73
N GLU A 32 -19.82 -17.82 -28.59
CA GLU A 32 -20.43 -19.09 -28.20
C GLU A 32 -21.95 -18.98 -28.08
N VAL A 33 -22.45 -17.98 -27.35
CA VAL A 33 -23.89 -17.73 -27.19
C VAL A 33 -24.55 -17.50 -28.55
N ILE A 34 -23.95 -16.69 -29.42
CA ILE A 34 -24.48 -16.43 -30.77
C ILE A 34 -24.54 -17.72 -31.61
N ARG A 35 -23.53 -18.59 -31.48
CA ARG A 35 -23.50 -19.88 -32.20
C ARG A 35 -24.58 -20.84 -31.70
N VAL A 36 -24.83 -20.90 -30.39
CA VAL A 36 -25.82 -21.79 -29.77
C VAL A 36 -27.24 -21.23 -29.89
N ILE A 37 -27.38 -19.91 -29.83
CA ILE A 37 -28.65 -19.16 -29.83
C ILE A 37 -28.59 -18.10 -30.95
N PRO A 38 -28.82 -18.46 -32.22
CA PRO A 38 -28.79 -17.50 -33.33
C PRO A 38 -29.77 -16.34 -33.17
N GLU A 39 -30.91 -16.53 -32.48
CA GLU A 39 -31.85 -15.43 -32.21
C GLU A 39 -31.27 -14.34 -31.29
N TYR A 40 -30.25 -14.67 -30.50
CA TYR A 40 -29.53 -13.71 -29.66
C TYR A 40 -28.84 -12.65 -30.51
N LYS A 41 -28.22 -13.05 -31.64
CA LYS A 41 -27.63 -12.14 -32.60
C LYS A 41 -28.67 -11.23 -33.25
N GLY A 42 -29.83 -11.79 -33.60
CA GLY A 42 -30.94 -10.99 -34.14
C GLY A 42 -31.36 -9.86 -33.18
N CYS A 43 -31.44 -10.15 -31.87
CA CYS A 43 -31.74 -9.12 -30.87
C CYS A 43 -30.64 -8.03 -30.80
N LEU A 44 -29.35 -8.41 -30.89
CA LEU A 44 -28.24 -7.46 -30.92
C LEU A 44 -28.29 -6.54 -32.15
N ASP A 45 -28.55 -7.11 -33.33
CA ASP A 45 -28.62 -6.37 -34.60
C ASP A 45 -29.79 -5.35 -34.60
N GLU A 46 -30.92 -5.73 -34.02
CA GLU A 46 -32.08 -4.83 -33.83
C GLU A 46 -31.78 -3.69 -32.85
N ILE A 47 -31.14 -3.98 -31.70
CA ILE A 47 -30.73 -2.95 -30.74
C ILE A 47 -29.78 -1.93 -31.39
N SER A 48 -28.81 -2.41 -32.18
CA SER A 48 -27.87 -1.55 -32.92
C SER A 48 -28.61 -0.65 -33.92
N SER A 49 -29.53 -1.22 -34.69
CA SER A 49 -30.35 -0.49 -35.67
C SER A 49 -31.22 0.59 -35.02
N LEU A 50 -31.88 0.26 -33.91
CA LEU A 50 -32.69 1.19 -33.11
C LEU A 50 -31.84 2.35 -32.57
N SER A 51 -30.64 2.06 -32.06
CA SER A 51 -29.71 3.06 -31.53
C SER A 51 -29.27 4.06 -32.61
N ILE A 52 -28.96 3.58 -33.81
CA ILE A 52 -28.59 4.44 -34.97
C ILE A 52 -29.79 5.30 -35.40
N ALA A 53 -30.99 4.72 -35.47
CA ALA A 53 -32.20 5.45 -35.86
C ALA A 53 -32.51 6.59 -34.87
N ALA A 54 -32.41 6.32 -33.57
CA ALA A 54 -32.62 7.32 -32.52
C ALA A 54 -31.55 8.42 -32.52
N ALA A 55 -30.28 8.09 -32.77
CA ALA A 55 -29.22 9.09 -32.91
C ALA A 55 -29.51 10.07 -34.07
N LYS A 56 -29.95 9.55 -35.23
CA LYS A 56 -30.36 10.39 -36.37
C LYS A 56 -31.57 11.26 -36.04
N ALA A 57 -32.59 10.69 -35.40
CA ALA A 57 -33.82 11.41 -35.03
C ALA A 57 -33.56 12.58 -34.06
N ARG A 58 -32.59 12.42 -33.14
CA ARG A 58 -32.19 13.47 -32.20
C ARG A 58 -31.46 14.62 -32.91
N ILE A 59 -30.58 14.32 -33.87
CA ILE A 59 -29.91 15.35 -34.70
C ILE A 59 -30.95 16.17 -35.48
N SER A 60 -32.03 15.53 -35.94
CA SER A 60 -33.15 16.21 -36.61
C SER A 60 -34.15 16.93 -35.68
N GLY A 61 -33.83 17.08 -34.38
CA GLY A 61 -34.62 17.91 -33.46
C GLY A 61 -35.79 17.22 -32.75
N ASN A 62 -35.92 15.88 -32.85
CA ASN A 62 -36.97 15.16 -32.12
C ASN A 62 -36.50 14.76 -30.72
N SER A 63 -36.99 15.46 -29.70
CA SER A 63 -36.65 15.24 -28.28
C SER A 63 -37.30 13.99 -27.66
N SER A 64 -38.38 13.46 -28.25
CA SER A 64 -39.10 12.29 -27.73
C SER A 64 -38.48 10.94 -28.12
N ALA A 65 -37.56 10.94 -29.10
CA ALA A 65 -36.95 9.73 -29.66
C ALA A 65 -36.13 8.91 -28.63
N LEU A 66 -35.64 9.55 -27.56
CA LEU A 66 -34.88 8.87 -26.50
C LEU A 66 -35.77 8.06 -25.57
N THR A 67 -37.01 8.50 -25.31
CA THR A 67 -37.91 7.81 -24.38
C THR A 67 -38.46 6.53 -25.01
N SER A 68 -38.79 6.57 -26.31
CA SER A 68 -39.19 5.37 -27.06
C SER A 68 -38.04 4.37 -27.18
N LEU A 69 -36.82 4.85 -27.45
CA LEU A 69 -35.63 4.02 -27.56
C LEU A 69 -35.36 3.19 -26.29
N HIS A 70 -35.42 3.82 -25.11
CA HIS A 70 -35.17 3.09 -23.85
C HIS A 70 -36.16 1.93 -23.67
N LYS A 71 -37.44 2.16 -23.93
CA LYS A 71 -38.47 1.12 -23.79
C LYS A 71 -38.26 -0.04 -24.76
N ASP A 72 -37.88 0.26 -26.00
CA ASP A 72 -37.61 -0.77 -27.00
C ASP A 72 -36.37 -1.58 -26.64
N ILE A 73 -35.28 -0.92 -26.23
CA ILE A 73 -34.05 -1.57 -25.74
C ILE A 73 -34.36 -2.48 -24.54
N ASP A 74 -35.11 -2.01 -23.54
CA ASP A 74 -35.46 -2.80 -22.35
C ASP A 74 -36.22 -4.09 -22.72
N SER A 75 -37.08 -4.02 -23.74
CA SER A 75 -37.82 -5.18 -24.23
C SER A 75 -36.90 -6.24 -24.86
N TYR A 76 -35.90 -5.82 -25.63
CA TYR A 76 -34.92 -6.71 -26.23
C TYR A 76 -33.95 -7.28 -25.19
N VAL A 77 -33.49 -6.47 -24.24
CA VAL A 77 -32.66 -6.93 -23.11
C VAL A 77 -33.40 -8.00 -22.30
N SER A 78 -34.68 -7.79 -21.99
CA SER A 78 -35.52 -8.78 -21.31
C SER A 78 -35.68 -10.07 -22.10
N ARG A 79 -35.80 -9.97 -23.43
CA ARG A 79 -35.86 -11.14 -24.31
C ARG A 79 -34.53 -11.89 -24.33
N MET A 80 -33.41 -11.18 -24.40
CA MET A 80 -32.06 -11.76 -24.39
C MET A 80 -31.76 -12.54 -23.10
N SER A 81 -32.15 -12.02 -21.94
CA SER A 81 -32.04 -12.74 -20.66
C SER A 81 -32.87 -14.04 -20.64
N LYS A 82 -34.10 -14.02 -21.19
CA LYS A 82 -34.91 -15.24 -21.34
C LYS A 82 -34.27 -16.26 -22.27
N LEU A 83 -33.66 -15.81 -23.36
CA LEU A 83 -32.95 -16.69 -24.30
C LEU A 83 -31.77 -17.39 -23.61
N LEU A 84 -30.94 -16.63 -22.89
CA LEU A 84 -29.80 -17.17 -22.12
C LEU A 84 -30.25 -18.21 -21.09
N SER A 85 -31.23 -17.88 -20.26
CA SER A 85 -31.74 -18.78 -19.21
C SER A 85 -32.39 -20.04 -19.80
N SER A 86 -33.13 -19.93 -20.91
CA SER A 86 -33.73 -21.08 -21.59
C SER A 86 -32.69 -22.06 -22.16
N ALA A 87 -31.51 -21.57 -22.51
CA ALA A 87 -30.38 -22.38 -22.98
C ALA A 87 -29.48 -22.88 -21.83
N GLY A 88 -29.84 -22.60 -20.56
CA GLY A 88 -29.11 -23.06 -19.38
C GLY A 88 -27.90 -22.21 -18.98
N TYR A 89 -27.70 -21.03 -19.59
CA TYR A 89 -26.65 -20.11 -19.18
C TYR A 89 -27.05 -19.32 -17.91
N PRO A 90 -26.11 -19.04 -17.00
CA PRO A 90 -26.32 -18.10 -15.91
C PRO A 90 -26.66 -16.69 -16.43
N ASP A 91 -27.43 -15.92 -15.64
CA ASP A 91 -27.80 -14.54 -16.01
C ASP A 91 -26.60 -13.60 -16.16
N ASP A 92 -25.50 -13.88 -15.46
CA ASP A 92 -24.26 -13.11 -15.51
C ASP A 92 -23.24 -13.66 -16.53
N TYR A 93 -23.60 -14.65 -17.35
CA TYR A 93 -22.68 -15.32 -18.27
C TYR A 93 -21.96 -14.37 -19.23
N LEU A 94 -22.65 -13.30 -19.65
CA LEU A 94 -22.12 -12.26 -20.54
C LEU A 94 -21.76 -10.97 -19.79
N THR A 95 -21.48 -11.09 -18.50
CA THR A 95 -20.93 -10.00 -17.70
C THR A 95 -19.39 -10.06 -17.73
N PRO A 96 -18.70 -8.93 -17.97
CA PRO A 96 -17.25 -8.86 -17.84
C PRO A 96 -16.80 -9.22 -16.42
N SER A 97 -15.67 -9.92 -16.29
CA SER A 97 -15.09 -10.30 -15.00
C SER A 97 -13.78 -9.54 -14.80
N TYR A 98 -13.75 -8.70 -13.76
CA TYR A 98 -12.58 -7.90 -13.41
C TYR A 98 -11.92 -8.41 -12.14
N VAL A 99 -10.60 -8.24 -12.05
CA VAL A 99 -9.83 -8.55 -10.83
C VAL A 99 -10.20 -7.56 -9.73
N CYS A 100 -10.17 -6.26 -10.02
CA CYS A 100 -10.68 -5.23 -9.14
C CYS A 100 -12.10 -4.82 -9.55
N LYS A 101 -13.07 -5.13 -8.70
CA LYS A 101 -14.49 -4.80 -8.93
C LYS A 101 -14.77 -3.29 -8.90
N ASP A 102 -13.99 -2.53 -8.13
CA ASP A 102 -14.25 -1.11 -7.90
C ASP A 102 -13.81 -0.24 -9.10
N CYS A 103 -12.59 -0.43 -9.58
CA CYS A 103 -12.09 0.30 -10.75
C CYS A 103 -12.32 -0.44 -12.08
N LYS A 104 -12.76 -1.70 -12.05
CA LYS A 104 -12.89 -2.55 -13.25
C LYS A 104 -11.57 -2.66 -14.03
N ASP A 105 -10.50 -2.91 -13.29
CA ASP A 105 -9.13 -3.01 -13.79
C ASP A 105 -8.66 -1.80 -14.62
N THR A 106 -9.16 -0.59 -14.35
CA THR A 106 -8.58 0.65 -14.89
C THR A 106 -7.45 1.21 -14.02
N GLY A 107 -7.42 0.83 -12.74
CA GLY A 107 -6.54 1.41 -11.73
C GLY A 107 -7.06 2.71 -11.13
N TYR A 108 -8.15 3.28 -11.64
CA TYR A 108 -8.66 4.59 -11.27
C TYR A 108 -10.16 4.60 -11.04
N ILE A 109 -10.60 5.42 -10.08
CA ILE A 109 -12.01 5.75 -9.86
C ILE A 109 -12.15 7.26 -10.07
N GLY A 110 -12.64 7.64 -11.25
CA GLY A 110 -12.59 9.04 -11.69
C GLY A 110 -11.14 9.50 -11.86
N ASN A 111 -10.77 10.56 -11.14
CA ASN A 111 -9.40 11.11 -11.17
C ASN A 111 -8.52 10.59 -10.02
N GLU A 112 -9.06 9.75 -9.14
CA GLU A 112 -8.31 9.21 -8.00
C GLU A 112 -7.81 7.80 -8.27
N LYS A 113 -6.58 7.52 -7.81
CA LYS A 113 -6.01 6.17 -7.85
C LYS A 113 -6.85 5.24 -6.99
N CYS A 114 -7.27 4.11 -7.56
CA CYS A 114 -7.95 3.05 -6.83
C CYS A 114 -7.00 2.43 -5.80
N HIS A 115 -7.54 1.83 -4.73
CA HIS A 115 -6.77 1.08 -3.73
C HIS A 115 -5.88 0.01 -4.36
N CYS A 116 -6.36 -0.70 -5.39
CA CYS A 116 -5.58 -1.73 -6.07
C CYS A 116 -4.37 -1.15 -6.79
N PHE A 117 -4.49 0.07 -7.33
CA PHE A 117 -3.38 0.73 -8.01
C PHE A 117 -2.35 1.18 -6.98
N LYS A 118 -2.78 1.79 -5.87
CA LYS A 118 -1.90 2.12 -4.73
C LYS A 118 -1.16 0.87 -4.24
N GLN A 119 -1.85 -0.27 -4.13
CA GLN A 119 -1.21 -1.55 -3.79
C GLN A 119 -0.17 -1.97 -4.82
N ALA A 120 -0.45 -1.80 -6.12
CA ALA A 120 0.51 -2.12 -7.17
C ALA A 120 1.75 -1.23 -7.11
N GLU A 121 1.61 0.07 -6.76
CA GLU A 121 2.76 0.97 -6.55
C GLU A 121 3.62 0.49 -5.39
N ILE A 122 2.97 0.16 -4.27
CA ILE A 122 3.59 -0.41 -3.09
C ILE A 122 4.34 -1.69 -3.45
N ASP A 123 3.65 -2.66 -4.06
CA ASP A 123 4.23 -3.95 -4.44
C ASP A 123 5.43 -3.80 -5.37
N LEU A 124 5.39 -2.87 -6.32
CA LEU A 124 6.49 -2.63 -7.25
C LEU A 124 7.74 -2.09 -6.52
N LEU A 125 7.56 -1.13 -5.62
CA LEU A 125 8.66 -0.60 -4.81
C LEU A 125 9.28 -1.69 -3.91
N TYR A 126 8.45 -2.60 -3.41
CA TYR A 126 8.88 -3.61 -2.45
C TYR A 126 9.42 -4.91 -3.05
N ARG A 127 9.13 -5.20 -4.33
CA ARG A 127 9.79 -6.30 -5.06
C ARG A 127 11.30 -6.12 -5.12
N GLN A 128 11.77 -4.87 -5.08
CA GLN A 128 13.19 -4.56 -5.18
C GLN A 128 13.95 -4.73 -3.84
N SER A 129 13.25 -4.86 -2.71
CA SER A 129 13.86 -4.76 -1.36
C SER A 129 13.74 -6.04 -0.50
N ASN A 130 13.38 -7.19 -1.06
CA ASN A 130 13.18 -8.48 -0.35
C ASN A 130 12.24 -8.42 0.87
N ILE A 131 11.59 -7.28 1.14
CA ILE A 131 10.79 -7.09 2.35
C ILE A 131 9.53 -7.96 2.34
N LYS A 132 9.02 -8.29 1.15
CA LYS A 132 7.77 -9.05 1.01
C LYS A 132 7.90 -10.44 1.64
N ASP A 133 9.06 -11.09 1.42
CA ASP A 133 9.35 -12.39 2.02
C ASP A 133 9.51 -12.25 3.54
N LEU A 134 10.20 -11.19 4.00
CA LEU A 134 10.35 -10.92 5.43
C LEU A 134 9.02 -10.72 6.14
N LEU A 135 8.10 -9.95 5.56
CA LEU A 135 6.77 -9.67 6.12
C LEU A 135 5.84 -10.89 6.08
N SER A 136 6.07 -11.84 5.17
CA SER A 136 5.33 -13.10 5.14
C SER A 136 5.59 -13.97 6.37
N VAL A 137 6.78 -13.85 6.99
CA VAL A 137 7.18 -14.62 8.18
C VAL A 137 7.21 -13.81 9.47
N GLN A 138 7.45 -12.49 9.41
CA GLN A 138 7.47 -11.61 10.58
C GLN A 138 6.21 -10.74 10.66
N ASN A 139 5.16 -11.32 11.22
CA ASN A 139 3.86 -10.66 11.37
C ASN A 139 3.11 -11.11 12.63
N PHE A 140 1.96 -10.50 12.89
CA PHE A 140 1.14 -10.81 14.06
C PHE A 140 0.58 -12.23 14.04
N GLU A 141 0.31 -12.82 12.86
CA GLU A 141 -0.17 -14.21 12.75
C GLU A 141 0.88 -15.21 13.26
N HIS A 142 2.16 -14.96 12.97
CA HIS A 142 3.28 -15.78 13.42
C HIS A 142 3.89 -15.34 14.76
N PHE A 143 3.33 -14.30 15.39
CA PHE A 143 3.88 -13.77 16.65
C PHE A 143 3.64 -14.76 17.80
N ASN A 144 4.72 -15.20 18.46
CA ASN A 144 4.65 -16.10 19.61
C ASN A 144 5.06 -15.41 20.90
N ILE A 145 4.08 -15.03 21.72
CA ILE A 145 4.29 -14.39 23.02
C ILE A 145 5.03 -15.28 24.03
N ASN A 146 5.01 -16.61 23.82
CA ASN A 146 5.64 -17.55 24.75
C ASN A 146 7.17 -17.56 24.67
N LEU A 147 7.77 -16.94 23.64
CA LEU A 147 9.22 -16.79 23.53
C LEU A 147 9.81 -15.88 24.62
N PHE A 148 8.98 -15.00 25.20
CA PHE A 148 9.38 -14.03 26.22
C PHE A 148 9.21 -14.61 27.63
N SER A 149 10.22 -14.39 28.49
CA SER A 149 10.22 -14.92 29.86
C SER A 149 9.17 -14.25 30.74
N ASP A 150 8.64 -15.01 31.70
CA ASP A 150 7.83 -14.49 32.81
C ASP A 150 8.69 -14.05 34.01
N ASP A 151 9.99 -14.35 34.00
CA ASP A 151 10.92 -13.89 35.04
C ASP A 151 11.16 -12.38 34.93
N ILE A 152 11.08 -11.69 36.07
CA ILE A 152 11.33 -10.25 36.17
C ILE A 152 12.83 -10.03 36.33
N PRO A 153 13.52 -9.37 35.38
CA PRO A 153 14.95 -9.09 35.49
C PRO A 153 15.22 -8.07 36.60
N GLU A 154 16.43 -8.12 37.16
CA GLU A 154 16.85 -7.19 38.21
C GLU A 154 16.77 -5.73 37.71
N GLY A 155 16.21 -4.84 38.54
CA GLY A 155 16.03 -3.42 38.20
C GLY A 155 14.76 -3.10 37.40
N TYR A 156 13.93 -4.10 37.05
CA TYR A 156 12.66 -3.91 36.36
C TYR A 156 11.46 -4.28 37.24
N SER A 157 10.30 -3.70 36.91
CA SER A 157 9.04 -3.93 37.63
C SER A 157 8.10 -4.92 36.94
N VAL A 158 8.42 -5.35 35.71
CA VAL A 158 7.59 -6.21 34.87
C VAL A 158 8.45 -7.24 34.16
N SER A 159 7.86 -8.38 33.80
CA SER A 159 8.56 -9.41 33.01
C SER A 159 8.65 -9.01 31.53
N PRO A 160 9.60 -9.56 30.75
CA PRO A 160 9.66 -9.39 29.30
C PRO A 160 8.34 -9.71 28.61
N ARG A 161 7.64 -10.76 29.06
CA ARG A 161 6.34 -11.14 28.50
C ARG A 161 5.26 -10.08 28.77
N GLN A 162 5.18 -9.56 30.01
CA GLN A 162 4.23 -8.51 30.36
C GLN A 162 4.52 -7.20 29.61
N ASN A 163 5.80 -6.82 29.54
CA ASN A 163 6.26 -5.67 28.77
C ASN A 163 5.91 -5.80 27.28
N MET A 164 6.17 -6.97 26.69
CA MET A 164 5.84 -7.24 25.29
C MET A 164 4.32 -7.21 25.03
N LYS A 165 3.49 -7.72 25.95
CA LYS A 165 2.02 -7.57 25.85
C LYS A 165 1.60 -6.10 25.82
N ALA A 166 2.15 -5.27 26.72
CA ALA A 166 1.86 -3.84 26.71
C ALA A 166 2.31 -3.16 25.40
N ALA A 167 3.49 -3.53 24.88
CA ALA A 167 3.98 -3.04 23.60
C ALA A 167 3.05 -3.42 22.44
N LEU A 168 2.53 -4.66 22.41
CA LEU A 168 1.57 -5.11 21.40
C LEU A 168 0.29 -4.29 21.40
N GLU A 169 -0.25 -3.95 22.57
CA GLU A 169 -1.45 -3.11 22.65
C GLU A 169 -1.21 -1.70 22.11
N VAL A 170 -0.03 -1.12 22.37
CA VAL A 170 0.37 0.15 21.75
C VAL A 170 0.50 0.03 20.23
N CYS A 171 1.07 -1.08 19.73
CA CYS A 171 1.20 -1.33 18.29
C CYS A 171 -0.17 -1.46 17.61
N LYS A 172 -1.10 -2.21 18.21
CA LYS A 172 -2.47 -2.36 17.69
C LYS A 172 -3.21 -1.02 17.65
N SER A 173 -3.16 -0.25 18.74
CA SER A 173 -3.76 1.09 18.79
C SER A 173 -3.17 2.02 17.73
N PHE A 174 -1.85 2.00 17.53
CA PHE A 174 -1.19 2.77 16.47
C PHE A 174 -1.72 2.41 15.07
N ILE A 175 -1.94 1.12 14.80
CA ILE A 175 -2.44 0.61 13.51
C ILE A 175 -3.91 0.97 13.32
N GLU A 176 -4.75 0.79 14.33
CA GLU A 176 -6.18 1.10 14.29
C GLU A 176 -6.45 2.56 13.98
N GLU A 177 -5.65 3.47 14.53
CA GLU A 177 -5.81 4.91 14.33
C GLU A 177 -5.09 5.44 13.08
N PHE A 178 -4.39 4.59 12.32
CA PHE A 178 -3.61 5.02 11.18
C PHE A 178 -4.51 5.46 10.00
N PRO A 179 -4.22 6.58 9.30
CA PRO A 179 -3.11 7.51 9.53
C PRO A 179 -3.45 8.59 10.58
N SER A 180 -2.65 8.66 11.66
CA SER A 180 -2.85 9.63 12.76
C SER A 180 -1.74 10.67 12.91
N GLY A 181 -0.58 10.47 12.25
CA GLY A 181 0.63 11.26 12.48
C GLY A 181 1.31 10.99 13.82
N LYS A 182 0.85 9.98 14.59
CA LYS A 182 1.55 9.49 15.77
C LYS A 182 2.86 8.83 15.36
N ASN A 183 3.83 8.80 16.28
CA ASN A 183 5.17 8.25 16.04
C ASN A 183 5.55 7.28 17.15
N LEU A 184 6.33 6.25 16.84
CA LEU A 184 6.80 5.27 17.83
C LEU A 184 8.33 5.23 17.87
N LEU A 185 8.89 5.13 19.07
CA LEU A 185 10.31 4.88 19.28
C LEU A 185 10.47 3.58 20.06
N PHE A 186 11.03 2.54 19.43
CA PHE A 186 11.40 1.30 20.08
C PHE A 186 12.84 1.36 20.57
N LEU A 187 13.04 1.23 21.88
CA LEU A 187 14.36 1.12 22.51
C LEU A 187 14.50 -0.24 23.19
N GLY A 188 15.71 -0.75 23.30
CA GLY A 188 16.01 -2.00 24.00
C GLY A 188 17.23 -2.70 23.42
N SER A 189 17.72 -3.73 24.11
CA SER A 189 18.88 -4.52 23.66
C SER A 189 18.62 -5.29 22.36
N THR A 190 19.68 -5.81 21.73
CA THR A 190 19.56 -6.65 20.54
C THR A 190 18.75 -7.90 20.83
N GLY A 191 17.86 -8.29 19.91
CA GLY A 191 17.12 -9.55 20.01
C GLY A 191 15.85 -9.52 20.86
N VAL A 192 15.46 -8.38 21.45
CA VAL A 192 14.22 -8.26 22.26
C VAL A 192 12.92 -8.10 21.47
N GLY A 193 12.99 -8.10 20.13
CA GLY A 193 11.81 -8.08 19.26
C GLY A 193 11.43 -6.73 18.63
N LYS A 194 12.27 -5.68 18.74
CA LYS A 194 12.04 -4.36 18.11
C LYS A 194 11.69 -4.47 16.61
N THR A 195 12.63 -5.00 15.82
CA THR A 195 12.48 -5.20 14.37
C THR A 195 11.27 -6.09 14.02
N TYR A 196 10.95 -7.08 14.87
CA TYR A 196 9.80 -7.94 14.63
C TYR A 196 8.48 -7.14 14.75
N LEU A 197 8.35 -6.31 15.78
CA LEU A 197 7.16 -5.46 15.96
C LEU A 197 7.04 -4.41 14.85
N THR A 198 8.16 -3.79 14.43
CA THR A 198 8.13 -2.84 13.31
C THR A 198 7.68 -3.51 12.01
N ASN A 199 8.13 -4.74 11.75
CA ASN A 199 7.66 -5.56 10.63
C ASN A 199 6.18 -5.92 10.72
N CYS A 200 5.68 -6.28 11.92
CA CYS A 200 4.25 -6.54 12.12
C CYS A 200 3.41 -5.31 11.79
N ILE A 201 3.81 -4.13 12.26
CA ILE A 201 3.12 -2.87 11.93
C ILE A 201 3.22 -2.60 10.43
N ALA A 202 4.40 -2.73 9.83
CA ALA A 202 4.61 -2.50 8.40
C ALA A 202 3.64 -3.32 7.56
N LYS A 203 3.53 -4.62 7.83
CA LYS A 203 2.61 -5.51 7.13
C LYS A 203 1.16 -5.03 7.22
N GLU A 204 0.66 -4.77 8.42
CA GLU A 204 -0.73 -4.35 8.62
C GLU A 204 -1.05 -3.01 7.91
N ILE A 205 -0.09 -2.08 7.89
CA ILE A 205 -0.26 -0.79 7.20
C ILE A 205 -0.23 -0.97 5.68
N LEU A 206 0.64 -1.85 5.17
CA LEU A 206 0.68 -2.20 3.75
C LEU A 206 -0.61 -2.88 3.29
N ASP A 207 -1.13 -3.82 4.09
CA ASP A 207 -2.38 -4.54 3.80
C ASP A 207 -3.60 -3.61 3.82
N ARG A 208 -3.47 -2.41 4.40
CA ARG A 208 -4.44 -1.31 4.37
C ARG A 208 -4.20 -0.29 3.25
N TYR A 209 -3.36 -0.62 2.27
CA TYR A 209 -3.06 0.20 1.08
C TYR A 209 -2.35 1.53 1.38
N HIS A 210 -1.65 1.60 2.51
CA HIS A 210 -0.82 2.74 2.87
C HIS A 210 0.63 2.52 2.50
N SER A 211 1.27 3.59 2.05
CA SER A 211 2.67 3.56 1.67
C SER A 211 3.55 3.51 2.90
N VAL A 212 4.26 2.40 3.07
CA VAL A 212 5.36 2.30 4.04
C VAL A 212 6.68 2.57 3.29
N VAL A 213 7.72 3.02 3.97
CA VAL A 213 9.12 2.88 3.55
C VAL A 213 9.88 2.32 4.74
N TYR A 214 10.59 1.23 4.55
CA TYR A 214 11.41 0.60 5.58
C TYR A 214 12.86 0.66 5.15
N LEU A 215 13.70 1.24 6.01
CA LEU A 215 15.14 1.36 5.80
C LEU A 215 15.86 1.09 7.13
N SER A 216 16.97 0.38 7.09
CA SER A 216 17.96 0.49 8.16
C SER A 216 18.52 1.91 8.21
N ALA A 217 19.05 2.32 9.36
CA ALA A 217 19.67 3.64 9.49
C ALA A 217 20.83 3.84 8.48
N ILE A 218 21.64 2.80 8.24
CA ILE A 218 22.71 2.83 7.24
C ILE A 218 22.14 3.11 5.84
N GLU A 219 21.15 2.33 5.40
CA GLU A 219 20.52 2.52 4.09
C GLU A 219 19.90 3.91 3.94
N LEU A 220 19.27 4.44 4.99
CA LEU A 220 18.73 5.79 5.01
C LEU A 220 19.81 6.85 4.73
N PHE A 221 20.98 6.73 5.36
CA PHE A 221 22.05 7.73 5.18
C PHE A 221 22.85 7.52 3.90
N ASP A 222 23.05 6.29 3.45
CA ASP A 222 23.60 6.01 2.12
C ASP A 222 22.71 6.59 1.03
N TYR A 223 21.40 6.46 1.23
CA TYR A 223 20.39 7.07 0.38
C TYR A 223 20.50 8.61 0.36
N PHE A 224 20.73 9.26 1.51
CA PHE A 224 20.95 10.70 1.55
C PHE A 224 22.33 11.14 1.01
N SER A 225 23.35 10.28 1.08
CA SER A 225 24.73 10.58 0.67
C SER A 225 24.92 10.47 -0.84
N SER A 226 24.39 9.40 -1.46
CA SER A 226 24.47 9.14 -2.91
C SER A 226 23.92 10.26 -3.80
N LYS A 227 23.13 11.19 -3.24
CA LYS A 227 22.60 12.35 -3.93
C LYS A 227 23.49 13.61 -3.90
N ASN A 228 24.50 13.68 -3.02
CA ASN A 228 25.40 14.84 -3.03
C ASN A 228 26.46 14.76 -4.15
N ASP A 229 26.80 13.56 -4.62
CA ASP A 229 27.85 13.36 -5.63
C ASP A 229 27.37 13.60 -7.07
N HIS A 230 26.06 13.73 -7.30
CA HIS A 230 25.46 13.89 -8.64
C HIS A 230 24.78 15.25 -8.87
N TYR A 231 25.06 16.26 -8.04
CA TYR A 231 24.52 17.61 -8.26
C TYR A 231 25.25 18.39 -9.37
N GLU A 232 26.29 17.82 -9.97
CA GLU A 232 26.83 18.26 -11.25
C GLU A 232 26.34 17.31 -12.35
N TYR A 233 25.66 17.88 -13.36
CA TYR A 233 25.41 17.27 -14.67
C TYR A 233 24.16 16.37 -14.86
N SER A 234 22.96 16.97 -14.83
CA SER A 234 21.98 16.85 -15.94
C SER A 234 20.62 17.42 -15.54
N GLY A 235 20.20 18.49 -16.21
CA GLY A 235 18.79 18.85 -16.25
C GLY A 235 18.01 17.76 -17.00
N LEU A 236 16.82 17.46 -16.48
CA LEU A 236 15.86 16.43 -16.93
C LEU A 236 16.14 15.05 -16.30
N ASP A 237 15.15 14.57 -15.53
CA ASP A 237 14.94 13.18 -15.08
C ASP A 237 15.51 12.68 -13.72
N ASN A 238 15.60 13.54 -12.70
CA ASN A 238 15.94 13.11 -11.33
C ASN A 238 14.95 13.59 -10.26
N SER A 239 13.67 13.22 -10.37
CA SER A 239 12.73 13.40 -9.26
C SER A 239 12.91 12.29 -8.19
N ASP A 240 13.02 12.75 -6.94
CA ASP A 240 12.11 12.33 -5.87
C ASP A 240 12.25 11.06 -5.03
N ASN A 241 13.27 10.23 -5.16
CA ASN A 241 13.38 9.13 -4.17
C ASN A 241 13.57 9.66 -2.70
N SER A 242 14.10 10.88 -2.48
CA SER A 242 14.12 11.52 -1.14
C SER A 242 12.75 12.09 -0.76
N LEU A 243 11.99 12.57 -1.74
CA LEU A 243 10.59 12.91 -1.52
C LEU A 243 9.77 11.67 -1.23
N GLN A 244 10.12 10.47 -1.70
CA GLN A 244 9.44 9.23 -1.33
C GLN A 244 9.62 8.90 0.16
N ILE A 245 10.84 9.05 0.71
CA ILE A 245 11.11 8.89 2.15
C ILE A 245 10.33 9.92 2.97
N ILE A 246 10.28 11.17 2.52
CA ILE A 246 9.55 12.23 3.22
C ILE A 246 8.04 12.07 3.05
N SER A 247 7.58 11.55 1.91
CA SER A 247 6.16 11.54 1.54
C SER A 247 5.38 10.24 1.71
N CYS A 248 6.06 9.14 2.04
CA CYS A 248 5.36 7.92 2.45
C CYS A 248 4.54 8.14 3.72
N ASP A 249 3.43 7.41 3.83
CA ASP A 249 2.50 7.50 4.96
C ASP A 249 3.18 7.06 6.26
N LEU A 250 4.02 6.01 6.20
CA LEU A 250 4.81 5.50 7.30
C LEU A 250 6.29 5.33 6.89
N LEU A 251 7.20 5.97 7.62
CA LEU A 251 8.64 5.70 7.53
C LEU A 251 9.09 4.88 8.72
N ILE A 252 9.80 3.79 8.47
CA ILE A 252 10.45 2.95 9.49
C ILE A 252 11.97 3.09 9.32
N ILE A 253 12.63 3.53 10.38
CA ILE A 253 14.09 3.62 10.48
C ILE A 253 14.53 2.56 11.50
N ASP A 254 15.05 1.43 11.02
CA ASP A 254 15.48 0.33 11.88
C ASP A 254 16.95 0.47 12.30
N ASP A 255 17.26 0.05 13.52
CA ASP A 255 18.60 0.01 14.10
C ASP A 255 19.36 1.35 14.01
N LEU A 256 18.68 2.45 14.35
CA LEU A 256 19.29 3.77 14.50
C LEU A 256 20.42 3.73 15.54
N GLY A 257 21.61 4.18 15.16
CA GLY A 257 22.84 4.12 15.97
C GLY A 257 23.89 3.17 15.41
N THR A 258 23.59 2.43 14.34
CA THR A 258 24.52 1.53 13.66
C THR A 258 25.34 2.21 12.57
N GLU A 259 24.88 3.35 12.08
CA GLU A 259 25.57 4.14 11.08
C GLU A 259 26.77 4.91 11.65
N LEU A 260 27.60 5.46 10.75
CA LEU A 260 28.63 6.41 11.15
C LEU A 260 27.99 7.77 11.50
N ILE A 261 27.92 8.05 12.80
CA ILE A 261 27.32 9.28 13.32
C ILE A 261 28.31 10.44 13.11
N ASN A 262 27.88 11.44 12.34
CA ASN A 262 28.64 12.65 12.06
C ASN A 262 27.67 13.83 11.83
N ASN A 263 28.21 15.01 11.53
CA ASN A 263 27.40 16.22 11.32
C ASN A 263 26.43 16.08 10.14
N PHE A 264 26.81 15.32 9.10
CA PHE A 264 25.97 15.09 7.94
C PHE A 264 24.77 14.20 8.29
N THR A 265 25.00 13.01 8.89
CA THR A 265 23.93 12.09 9.27
C THR A 265 23.00 12.72 10.30
N THR A 266 23.54 13.42 11.30
CA THR A 266 22.76 14.19 12.27
C THR A 266 21.87 15.24 11.58
N SER A 267 22.43 16.04 10.66
CA SER A 267 21.66 17.08 9.97
C SER A 267 20.54 16.51 9.09
N LYS A 268 20.81 15.40 8.39
CA LYS A 268 19.80 14.73 7.53
C LYS A 268 18.70 14.07 8.34
N LEU A 269 19.04 13.42 9.45
CA LEU A 269 18.06 12.85 10.37
C LEU A 269 17.14 13.94 10.93
N PHE A 270 17.72 15.06 11.40
CA PHE A 270 16.93 16.20 11.89
C PHE A 270 15.98 16.72 10.83
N TYR A 271 16.46 16.93 9.60
CA TYR A 271 15.63 17.39 8.49
C TYR A 271 14.48 16.41 8.21
N CYS A 272 14.78 15.11 8.11
CA CYS A 272 13.78 14.07 7.84
C CYS A 272 12.69 14.05 8.91
N ILE A 273 13.06 13.96 10.19
CA ILE A 273 12.12 13.95 11.31
C ILE A 273 11.27 15.22 11.31
N ASN A 274 11.90 16.39 11.13
CA ASN A 274 11.19 17.66 11.20
C ASN A 274 10.16 17.83 10.07
N GLN A 275 10.50 17.46 8.82
CA GLN A 275 9.54 17.52 7.71
C GLN A 275 8.34 16.60 7.95
N ARG A 276 8.58 15.36 8.37
CA ARG A 276 7.50 14.40 8.62
C ARG A 276 6.58 14.83 9.76
N LEU A 277 7.14 15.41 10.83
CA LEU A 277 6.34 15.98 11.91
C LEU A 277 5.47 17.16 11.45
N LEU A 278 6.01 18.06 10.61
CA LEU A 278 5.26 19.19 10.07
C LEU A 278 4.09 18.73 9.17
N GLU A 279 4.32 17.69 8.37
CA GLU A 279 3.31 17.11 7.49
C GLU A 279 2.39 16.09 8.18
N LYS A 280 2.56 15.87 9.49
CA LYS A 280 1.82 14.86 10.29
C LYS A 280 1.90 13.44 9.69
N ARG A 281 3.08 13.07 9.18
CA ARG A 281 3.37 11.72 8.67
C ARG A 281 4.01 10.87 9.75
N SER A 282 3.50 9.66 9.93
CA SER A 282 3.91 8.77 11.02
C SER A 282 5.33 8.23 10.78
N THR A 283 6.13 8.17 11.84
CA THR A 283 7.49 7.65 11.79
C THR A 283 7.71 6.67 12.93
N ILE A 284 8.34 5.53 12.63
CA ILE A 284 8.78 4.54 13.60
C ILE A 284 10.29 4.48 13.56
N ILE A 285 10.91 4.56 14.73
CA ILE A 285 12.36 4.42 14.89
C ILE A 285 12.61 3.24 15.82
N SER A 286 13.55 2.37 15.49
CA SER A 286 14.09 1.39 16.42
C SER A 286 15.57 1.69 16.70
N SER A 287 16.01 1.46 17.94
CA SER A 287 17.42 1.68 18.33
C SER A 287 17.84 0.73 19.44
N ASN A 288 19.13 0.38 19.43
CA ASN A 288 19.77 -0.34 20.54
C ASN A 288 20.31 0.61 21.63
N PHE A 289 20.26 1.93 21.41
CA PHE A 289 20.64 2.92 22.41
C PHE A 289 19.60 3.05 23.52
N ASP A 290 20.09 3.34 24.72
CA ASP A 290 19.25 3.91 25.76
C ASP A 290 19.04 5.41 25.53
N LYS A 291 18.19 6.02 26.37
CA LYS A 291 17.87 7.45 26.30
C LYS A 291 19.12 8.34 26.36
N GLN A 292 20.09 8.01 27.21
CA GLN A 292 21.28 8.84 27.40
C GLN A 292 22.24 8.75 26.21
N SER A 293 22.43 7.54 25.69
CA SER A 293 23.26 7.26 24.52
C SER A 293 22.69 7.93 23.27
N LEU A 294 21.36 7.90 23.10
CA LEU A 294 20.71 8.58 21.97
C LEU A 294 20.88 10.11 22.02
N LEU A 295 20.81 10.72 23.21
CA LEU A 295 21.07 12.16 23.42
C LEU A 295 22.52 12.51 23.08
N ALA A 296 23.47 11.70 23.57
CA ALA A 296 24.89 11.91 23.32
C ALA A 296 25.25 11.78 21.83
N ALA A 297 24.56 10.88 21.13
CA ALA A 297 24.82 10.58 19.72
C ALA A 297 24.28 11.63 18.74
N TYR A 298 23.01 12.06 18.87
CA TYR A 298 22.30 12.78 17.80
C TYR A 298 21.98 14.26 18.08
N SER A 299 22.60 14.86 19.10
CA SER A 299 22.34 16.21 19.59
C SER A 299 21.01 16.40 20.34
N GLU A 300 21.00 17.43 21.19
CA GLU A 300 19.84 17.83 21.99
C GLU A 300 18.62 18.18 21.14
N ARG A 301 18.81 18.71 19.93
CA ARG A 301 17.70 19.13 19.05
C ARG A 301 16.90 17.94 18.53
N ILE A 302 17.57 16.90 18.07
CA ILE A 302 16.91 15.67 17.59
C ILE A 302 16.25 14.96 18.77
N PHE A 303 16.97 14.86 19.87
CA PHE A 303 16.44 14.28 21.10
C PHE A 303 15.15 14.98 21.56
N SER A 304 15.15 16.32 21.62
CA SER A 304 13.98 17.11 21.99
C SER A 304 12.77 16.76 21.09
N ARG A 305 12.95 16.75 19.76
CA ARG A 305 11.88 16.42 18.81
C ARG A 305 11.35 15.00 19.00
N ILE A 306 12.23 14.01 19.13
CA ILE A 306 11.82 12.62 19.30
C ILE A 306 11.05 12.46 20.61
N PHE A 307 11.61 12.90 21.74
CA PHE A 307 11.02 12.67 23.05
C PHE A 307 9.72 13.45 23.30
N THR A 308 9.46 14.54 22.57
CA THR A 308 8.19 15.27 22.67
C THR A 308 7.09 14.70 21.77
N SER A 309 7.45 14.02 20.67
CA SER A 309 6.51 13.68 19.60
C SER A 309 6.35 12.18 19.33
N TYR A 310 7.13 11.35 20.00
CA TYR A 310 7.11 9.89 19.85
C TYR A 310 6.61 9.24 21.13
N ASN A 311 5.78 8.20 20.98
CA ASN A 311 5.49 7.29 22.06
C ASN A 311 6.64 6.29 22.19
N ILE A 312 7.25 6.23 23.36
CA ILE A 312 8.48 5.47 23.60
C ILE A 312 8.13 4.11 24.20
N ILE A 313 8.56 3.06 23.52
CA ILE A 313 8.37 1.67 23.91
C ILE A 313 9.74 1.09 24.24
N ASN A 314 10.00 0.92 25.54
CA ASN A 314 11.21 0.25 26.02
C ASN A 314 10.93 -1.26 26.11
N LEU A 315 11.56 -2.03 25.23
CA LEU A 315 11.51 -3.48 25.24
C LEU A 315 12.64 -4.06 26.09
N ILE A 316 12.29 -5.04 26.92
CA ILE A 316 13.21 -5.67 27.87
C ILE A 316 13.25 -7.18 27.65
N GLY A 317 14.36 -7.81 28.01
CA GLY A 317 14.53 -9.26 27.98
C GLY A 317 15.80 -9.71 27.29
N ASP A 318 15.94 -11.02 27.16
CA ASP A 318 17.05 -11.66 26.45
C ASP A 318 16.82 -11.68 24.94
N ASP A 319 17.88 -12.00 24.21
CA ASP A 319 17.80 -12.29 22.78
C ASP A 319 16.95 -13.56 22.53
N VAL A 320 15.71 -13.37 22.05
CA VAL A 320 14.79 -14.48 21.76
C VAL A 320 15.20 -15.30 20.55
N ARG A 321 16.14 -14.81 19.72
CA ARG A 321 16.66 -15.55 18.56
C ARG A 321 17.42 -16.81 18.99
N LYS A 322 17.94 -16.83 20.23
CA LYS A 322 18.62 -18.01 20.82
C LYS A 322 17.65 -19.11 21.26
N ARG A 323 16.35 -18.84 21.28
CA ARG A 323 15.30 -19.75 21.78
C ARG A 323 14.43 -20.34 20.65
N LYS A 324 14.77 -20.04 19.39
CA LYS A 324 14.06 -20.51 18.19
C LYS A 324 14.54 -21.88 17.72
#